data_AF-A0A158QQE4-F1
#
_entry.id   AF-A0A158QQE4-F1
#
_cell.length_a   1.000
_cell.length_b   1.000
_cell.length_c   1.000
_cell.angle_alpha   90.00
_cell.angle_beta   90.00
_cell.angle_gamma   90.00
#
_symmetry.space_group_name_H-M   'P 1'
#
loop_
_entity.id
_entity.type
_entity.pdbx_description
1 polymer ?
#
loop_
_entity_poly.entity_id
_entity_poly.type
_entity_poly.pdbx_seq_one_letter_code
_entity_poly.pdbx_strand_id
1 'polypeptide(L)'
;DTSPHRALTSVAATTLEPATRFATADLVASVLHLDFWDDDQPSTIFFTKLAFEIVSTYLQIPEKVTRSIKTHLEGEEKIPDIAALITTIKSDPLIIENGTITVLGGLLVAFVNSGNYDARYRVLLRHVATLLGVVWEEFEDVEDSLASTITEEVFVETKHSKLAREKVQRNKKIKRFLLVGAAGSVGGVLIGLTGGLAAPLVAAGAGVLIGSGAAALATTAGAAVLGTTFGVAGAGLAGYKMNKRVGAIEEFSVETLSEGSSLHCALVVSGWIEEDTSCEQAFEHQWRHLNLAREQYTLRYESKYLMELGKAMDYIMGFAVSVAIQQTLMETVLAGLVAAVAWPVAIVSAASVLDNPWNVCVARAAEVGEHLAELLLSRSHGKRPISLIGFSLGARVIYHCLLAMSKRSESAGIIEDVILLGAPVSASPKQWEQLCTVVGGRVINGYCETDWLLRFLYRTMSVQFTIAGTGPVVHKNRKIFNYNLSHIVKGHLDYSRKLSEVLAAVGVSVKQFSPDLSGENFREAVGEAQDALTITVPEHDKNGTTQNGTDADLQKIEEISIKDKESTK
;
A
#
# COMPACT_ATOMS: atom_id res chain seq x y z
N ASP A 1 24.84 31.86 27.88
CA ASP A 1 23.94 32.24 26.77
C ASP A 1 24.69 32.27 25.46
N THR A 2 24.13 31.60 24.45
CA THR A 2 24.61 31.31 23.07
C THR A 2 24.98 29.84 22.87
N SER A 3 23.97 29.01 22.59
CA SER A 3 24.16 27.59 22.24
C SER A 3 24.36 27.42 20.71
N PRO A 4 25.26 26.53 20.24
CA PRO A 4 25.64 26.41 18.82
C PRO A 4 24.62 25.69 17.93
N HIS A 5 23.45 25.32 18.45
CA HIS A 5 22.47 24.51 17.72
C HIS A 5 21.68 25.30 16.65
N ARG A 6 21.80 26.64 16.62
CA ARG A 6 21.07 27.51 15.69
C ARG A 6 21.74 27.70 14.32
N ALA A 7 22.98 27.24 14.14
CA ALA A 7 23.79 27.61 12.99
C ALA A 7 23.59 26.72 11.74
N LEU A 8 23.14 25.47 11.89
CA LEU A 8 23.27 24.45 10.84
C LEU A 8 22.02 24.19 9.99
N THR A 9 20.84 24.59 10.44
CA THR A 9 19.60 24.68 9.62
C THR A 9 19.48 26.00 8.88
N SER A 10 20.40 26.94 9.12
CA SER A 10 20.22 28.33 8.68
C SER A 10 20.54 28.56 7.21
N VAL A 11 21.36 27.73 6.57
CA VAL A 11 21.96 28.08 5.26
C VAL A 11 20.98 27.92 4.09
N ALA A 12 20.04 26.97 4.10
CA ALA A 12 19.04 26.82 3.03
C ALA A 12 17.97 27.93 3.07
N ALA A 13 17.35 28.16 4.23
CA ALA A 13 16.28 29.14 4.36
C ALA A 13 16.76 30.61 4.31
N THR A 14 18.01 30.90 4.69
CA THR A 14 18.56 32.27 4.60
C THR A 14 18.90 32.71 3.18
N THR A 15 18.96 31.77 2.23
CA THR A 15 19.23 32.09 0.83
C THR A 15 17.97 32.58 0.10
N LEU A 16 16.78 32.09 0.48
CA LEU A 16 15.51 32.56 -0.08
C LEU A 16 15.22 34.01 0.32
N GLU A 17 14.71 34.79 -0.63
CA GLU A 17 14.29 36.15 -0.37
C GLU A 17 13.19 36.20 0.72
N PRO A 18 13.14 37.25 1.57
CA PRO A 18 12.12 37.37 2.60
C PRO A 18 10.68 37.24 2.08
N ALA A 19 10.41 37.75 0.87
CA ALA A 19 9.11 37.66 0.22
C ALA A 19 8.74 36.20 -0.11
N THR A 20 9.69 35.43 -0.64
CA THR A 20 9.56 34.01 -0.96
C THR A 20 9.30 33.17 0.29
N ARG A 21 10.03 33.44 1.37
CA ARG A 21 9.82 32.77 2.67
C ARG A 21 8.43 33.03 3.21
N PHE A 22 7.99 34.29 3.20
CA PHE A 22 6.64 34.66 3.61
C PHE A 22 5.59 33.96 2.74
N ALA A 23 5.72 34.04 1.41
CA ALA A 23 4.77 33.45 0.49
C ALA A 23 4.69 31.93 0.63
N THR A 24 5.83 31.26 0.88
CA THR A 24 5.88 29.82 1.16
C THR A 24 5.18 29.47 2.47
N ALA A 25 5.44 30.21 3.54
CA ALA A 25 4.81 29.97 4.85
C ALA A 25 3.28 30.17 4.77
N ASP A 26 2.83 31.21 4.06
CA ASP A 26 1.42 31.54 3.90
C ASP A 26 0.68 30.57 2.96
N LEU A 27 1.36 30.10 1.91
CA LEU A 27 0.85 29.03 1.04
C LEU A 27 0.65 27.73 1.83
N VAL A 28 1.66 27.33 2.62
CA VAL A 28 1.57 26.14 3.48
C VAL A 28 0.47 26.30 4.53
N ALA A 29 0.34 27.47 5.17
CA ALA A 29 -0.73 27.73 6.12
C ALA A 29 -2.12 27.62 5.48
N SER A 30 -2.26 28.15 4.26
CA SER A 30 -3.50 28.06 3.48
C SER A 30 -3.87 26.62 3.15
N VAL A 31 -2.90 25.80 2.72
CA VAL A 31 -3.13 24.37 2.44
C VAL A 31 -3.44 23.60 3.72
N LEU A 32 -2.72 23.88 4.83
CA LEU A 32 -2.99 23.27 6.13
C LEU A 32 -4.41 23.54 6.61
N HIS A 33 -4.87 24.78 6.49
CA HIS A 33 -6.24 25.16 6.81
C HIS A 33 -7.23 24.41 5.90
N LEU A 34 -7.05 24.53 4.59
CA LEU A 34 -8.00 23.96 3.64
C LEU A 34 -8.11 22.45 3.76
N ASP A 35 -7.00 21.71 3.88
CA ASP A 35 -6.99 20.24 3.77
C ASP A 35 -7.13 19.49 5.10
N PHE A 36 -6.69 20.10 6.19
CA PHE A 36 -6.57 19.40 7.46
C PHE A 36 -7.32 20.07 8.60
N TRP A 37 -7.66 21.36 8.53
CA TRP A 37 -8.38 22.00 9.62
C TRP A 37 -9.83 21.52 9.68
N ASP A 38 -10.22 21.00 10.83
CA ASP A 38 -11.59 20.58 11.13
C ASP A 38 -11.91 20.98 12.59
N ASP A 39 -12.86 21.89 12.75
CA ASP A 39 -13.28 22.44 14.04
C ASP A 39 -13.83 21.36 14.98
N ASP A 40 -14.36 20.27 14.42
CA ASP A 40 -14.90 19.15 15.19
C ASP A 40 -13.81 18.16 15.64
N GLN A 41 -12.56 18.32 15.17
CA GLN A 41 -11.46 17.37 15.39
C GLN A 41 -10.20 18.04 15.97
N PRO A 42 -10.05 18.09 17.31
CA PRO A 42 -8.90 18.73 17.97
C PRO A 42 -7.52 18.18 17.54
N SER A 43 -7.45 16.90 17.17
CA SER A 43 -6.21 16.26 16.71
C SER A 43 -5.70 16.83 15.38
N THR A 44 -6.60 17.31 14.54
CA THR A 44 -6.28 17.92 13.25
C THR A 44 -5.80 19.36 13.43
N ILE A 45 -6.47 20.13 14.30
CA ILE A 45 -6.05 21.48 14.71
C ILE A 45 -4.66 21.45 15.35
N PHE A 46 -4.40 20.46 16.23
CA PHE A 46 -3.09 20.29 16.83
C PHE A 46 -2.01 20.04 15.77
N PHE A 47 -2.31 19.16 14.81
CA PHE A 47 -1.40 18.85 13.70
C PHE A 47 -1.11 20.07 12.82
N THR A 48 -2.13 20.82 12.41
CA THR A 48 -1.95 21.99 11.55
C THR A 48 -1.09 23.06 12.22
N LYS A 49 -1.31 23.31 13.52
CA LYS A 49 -0.48 24.23 14.32
C LYS A 49 0.96 23.76 14.44
N LEU A 50 1.18 22.48 14.72
CA LEU A 50 2.53 21.90 14.82
C LEU A 50 3.26 21.96 13.47
N ALA A 51 2.59 21.59 12.38
CA ALA A 51 3.15 21.64 11.02
C ALA A 51 3.56 23.08 10.68
N PHE A 52 2.69 24.05 10.95
CA PHE A 52 2.97 25.46 10.71
C PHE A 52 4.13 25.99 11.55
N GLU A 53 4.26 25.55 12.81
CA GLU A 53 5.38 25.92 13.68
C GLU A 53 6.72 25.39 13.15
N ILE A 54 6.76 24.13 12.68
CA ILE A 54 7.95 23.53 12.05
C ILE A 54 8.35 24.35 10.81
N VAL A 55 7.39 24.67 9.95
CA VAL A 55 7.64 25.44 8.72
C VAL A 55 8.08 26.87 9.02
N SER A 56 7.42 27.55 9.96
CA SER A 56 7.80 28.91 10.39
C SER A 56 9.20 28.96 10.97
N THR A 57 9.57 27.95 11.75
CA THR A 57 10.91 27.82 12.34
C THR A 57 11.96 27.57 11.26
N TYR A 58 11.68 26.65 10.34
CA TYR A 58 12.56 26.32 9.21
C TYR A 58 12.81 27.54 8.32
N LEU A 59 11.75 28.24 7.91
CA LEU A 59 11.82 29.44 7.06
C LEU A 59 12.33 30.68 7.83
N GLN A 60 12.51 30.59 9.15
CA GLN A 60 12.94 31.70 10.02
C GLN A 60 12.02 32.92 9.91
N ILE A 61 10.71 32.68 9.90
CA ILE A 61 9.72 33.76 9.85
C ILE A 61 9.79 34.56 11.17
N PRO A 62 9.90 35.90 11.13
CA PRO A 62 9.87 36.72 12.34
C PRO A 62 8.54 36.56 13.09
N GLU A 63 8.59 36.49 14.42
CA GLU A 63 7.41 36.21 15.27
C GLU A 63 6.22 37.15 15.02
N LYS A 64 6.49 38.42 14.71
CA LYS A 64 5.46 39.41 14.36
C LYS A 64 4.68 39.00 13.10
N VAL A 65 5.36 38.45 12.11
CA VAL A 65 4.79 37.99 10.84
C VAL A 65 4.10 36.64 11.02
N THR A 66 4.69 35.74 11.80
CA THR A 66 4.08 34.45 12.17
C THR A 66 2.68 34.63 12.76
N ARG A 67 2.48 35.66 13.59
CA ARG A 67 1.17 35.97 14.17
C ARG A 67 0.12 36.32 13.13
N SER A 68 0.50 37.05 12.07
CA SER A 68 -0.43 37.39 10.98
C SER A 68 -0.79 36.16 10.16
N ILE A 69 0.19 35.37 9.72
CA ILE A 69 -0.08 34.13 8.96
C ILE A 69 -0.91 33.13 9.78
N LYS A 70 -0.70 33.10 11.10
CA LYS A 70 -1.49 32.25 12.00
C LYS A 70 -2.99 32.58 11.95
N THR A 71 -3.39 33.84 11.75
CA THR A 71 -4.80 34.19 11.58
C THR A 71 -5.41 33.61 10.30
N HIS A 72 -4.64 33.50 9.22
CA HIS A 72 -5.05 32.77 8.02
C HIS A 72 -5.20 31.27 8.29
N LEU A 73 -4.25 30.67 9.02
CA LEU A 73 -4.31 29.25 9.41
C LEU A 73 -5.54 28.92 10.26
N GLU A 74 -5.90 29.82 11.18
CA GLU A 74 -7.04 29.66 12.08
C GLU A 74 -8.39 30.07 11.44
N GLY A 75 -8.37 30.55 10.19
CA GLY A 75 -9.56 30.97 9.45
C GLY A 75 -10.19 32.28 9.93
N GLU A 76 -9.46 33.07 10.72
CA GLU A 76 -9.92 34.37 11.24
C GLU A 76 -9.89 35.45 10.14
N GLU A 77 -8.96 35.32 9.20
CA GLU A 77 -8.81 36.19 8.04
C GLU A 77 -9.02 35.42 6.73
N LYS A 78 -9.35 36.15 5.65
CA LYS A 78 -9.61 35.53 4.34
C LYS A 78 -8.31 34.93 3.80
N ILE A 79 -8.41 33.71 3.25
CA ILE A 79 -7.30 33.03 2.59
C ILE A 79 -6.70 33.96 1.51
N PRO A 80 -5.36 34.11 1.49
CA PRO A 80 -4.65 34.94 0.53
C PRO A 80 -4.85 34.44 -0.92
N ASP A 81 -4.52 35.29 -1.89
CA ASP A 81 -4.51 34.88 -3.29
C ASP A 81 -3.39 33.86 -3.55
N ILE A 82 -3.77 32.58 -3.61
CA ILE A 82 -2.87 31.45 -3.85
C ILE A 82 -2.05 31.65 -5.13
N ALA A 83 -2.62 32.24 -6.20
CA ALA A 83 -1.90 32.47 -7.44
C ALA A 83 -0.81 33.53 -7.28
N ALA A 84 -1.06 34.58 -6.50
CA ALA A 84 -0.06 35.60 -6.17
C ALA A 84 1.08 35.02 -5.31
N LEU A 85 0.75 34.15 -4.35
CA LEU A 85 1.75 33.44 -3.53
C LEU A 85 2.65 32.56 -4.41
N ILE A 86 2.06 31.72 -5.28
CA ILE A 86 2.81 30.87 -6.21
C ILE A 86 3.69 31.71 -7.13
N THR A 87 3.18 32.82 -7.66
CA THR A 87 3.95 33.72 -8.55
C THR A 87 5.14 34.33 -7.81
N THR A 88 4.94 34.76 -6.56
CA THR A 88 6.01 35.29 -5.72
C THR A 88 7.10 34.23 -5.49
N ILE A 89 6.70 33.00 -5.16
CA ILE A 89 7.63 31.89 -4.96
C ILE A 89 8.43 31.61 -6.24
N LYS A 90 7.76 31.50 -7.39
CA LYS A 90 8.40 31.21 -8.67
C LYS A 90 9.31 32.33 -9.20
N SER A 91 9.19 33.55 -8.65
CA SER A 91 10.00 34.70 -9.06
C SER A 91 11.32 34.81 -8.30
N ASP A 92 11.56 33.99 -7.28
CA ASP A 92 12.80 34.00 -6.51
C ASP A 92 14.00 33.56 -7.37
N PRO A 93 15.15 34.28 -7.34
CA PRO A 93 16.31 33.93 -8.13
C PRO A 93 16.81 32.48 -7.94
N LEU A 94 16.76 31.95 -6.73
CA LEU A 94 17.22 30.58 -6.45
C LEU A 94 16.26 29.53 -7.00
N ILE A 95 14.97 29.84 -7.00
CA ILE A 95 13.92 28.96 -7.52
C ILE A 95 13.94 28.98 -9.05
N ILE A 96 14.26 30.11 -9.67
CA ILE A 96 14.49 30.19 -11.12
C ILE A 96 15.71 29.34 -11.52
N GLU A 97 16.77 29.33 -10.71
CA GLU A 97 17.99 28.56 -10.99
C GLU A 97 17.85 27.06 -10.72
N ASN A 98 17.27 26.68 -9.57
CA ASN A 98 17.27 25.30 -9.07
C ASN A 98 15.90 24.60 -9.14
N GLY A 99 14.85 25.32 -9.53
CA GLY A 99 13.48 24.83 -9.59
C GLY A 99 12.73 24.88 -8.26
N THR A 100 11.41 24.74 -8.32
CA THR A 100 10.52 24.74 -7.14
C THR A 100 10.70 23.51 -6.24
N ILE A 101 11.36 22.46 -6.73
CA ILE A 101 11.70 21.27 -5.95
C ILE A 101 12.59 21.61 -4.74
N THR A 102 13.41 22.67 -4.81
CA THR A 102 14.25 23.12 -3.69
C THR A 102 13.41 23.51 -2.46
N VAL A 103 12.24 24.12 -2.67
CA VAL A 103 11.31 24.49 -1.58
C VAL A 103 10.76 23.23 -0.91
N LEU A 104 10.31 22.25 -1.71
CA LEU A 104 9.78 20.99 -1.19
C LEU A 104 10.83 20.17 -0.45
N GLY A 105 12.03 20.03 -1.00
CA GLY A 105 13.15 19.33 -0.35
C GLY A 105 13.52 19.97 0.99
N GLY A 106 13.48 21.31 1.07
CA GLY A 106 13.66 22.05 2.31
C GLY A 106 12.60 21.74 3.38
N LEU A 107 11.33 21.74 2.98
CA LEU A 107 10.21 21.37 3.86
C LEU A 107 10.27 19.91 4.30
N LEU A 108 10.61 18.99 3.39
CA LEU A 108 10.81 17.57 3.69
C LEU A 108 11.86 17.39 4.80
N VAL A 109 13.04 18.00 4.64
CA VAL A 109 14.11 17.95 5.65
C VAL A 109 13.63 18.54 6.98
N ALA A 110 12.85 19.62 6.97
CA ALA A 110 12.28 20.19 8.19
C ALA A 110 11.33 19.22 8.91
N PHE A 111 10.45 18.54 8.17
CA PHE A 111 9.52 17.56 8.75
C PHE A 111 10.24 16.31 9.25
N VAL A 112 11.21 15.78 8.52
CA VAL A 112 12.01 14.62 8.95
C VAL A 112 12.83 14.95 10.21
N ASN A 113 13.43 16.15 10.27
CA ASN A 113 14.19 16.61 11.45
C ASN A 113 13.33 16.78 12.71
N SER A 114 12.00 16.85 12.59
CA SER A 114 11.11 16.84 13.75
C SER A 114 11.08 15.47 14.47
N GLY A 115 11.63 14.42 13.86
CA GLY A 115 11.70 13.06 14.43
C GLY A 115 10.41 12.24 14.32
N ASN A 116 9.42 12.74 13.57
CA ASN A 116 8.20 12.02 13.23
C ASN A 116 7.74 12.42 11.83
N TYR A 117 8.07 11.64 10.81
CA TYR A 117 7.61 11.91 9.45
C TYR A 117 6.16 11.39 9.29
N ASP A 118 5.23 12.20 9.78
CA ASP A 118 3.78 11.93 9.78
C ASP A 118 3.23 11.81 8.35
N ALA A 119 2.32 10.87 8.11
CA ALA A 119 1.65 10.69 6.82
C ALA A 119 1.02 11.98 6.27
N ARG A 120 0.49 12.84 7.14
CA ARG A 120 -0.13 14.10 6.75
C ARG A 120 0.90 15.13 6.25
N TYR A 121 2.16 15.05 6.67
CA TYR A 121 3.23 15.89 6.10
C TYR A 121 3.48 15.52 4.64
N ARG A 122 3.55 14.24 4.30
CA ARG A 122 3.73 13.79 2.92
C ARG A 122 2.54 14.17 2.03
N VAL A 123 1.31 14.07 2.54
CA VAL A 123 0.08 14.55 1.86
C VAL A 123 0.12 16.07 1.63
N LEU A 124 0.52 16.85 2.64
CA LEU A 124 0.72 18.29 2.52
C LEU A 124 1.75 18.63 1.43
N LEU A 125 2.90 17.95 1.43
CA LEU A 125 3.95 18.13 0.43
C LEU A 125 3.45 17.79 -0.97
N ARG A 126 2.61 16.75 -1.13
CA ARG A 126 1.99 16.39 -2.40
C ARG A 126 1.08 17.47 -2.95
N HIS A 127 0.26 18.09 -2.11
CA HIS A 127 -0.59 19.21 -2.54
C HIS A 127 0.26 20.45 -2.88
N VAL A 128 1.23 20.81 -2.03
CA VAL A 128 2.14 21.94 -2.31
C VAL A 128 2.93 21.70 -3.61
N ALA A 129 3.38 20.47 -3.87
CA ALA A 129 4.05 20.10 -5.12
C ALA A 129 3.15 20.33 -6.33
N THR A 130 1.89 19.92 -6.25
CA THR A 130 0.89 20.15 -7.30
C THR A 130 0.69 21.64 -7.56
N LEU A 131 0.57 22.46 -6.51
CA LEU A 131 0.40 23.92 -6.64
C LEU A 131 1.63 24.61 -7.25
N LEU A 132 2.83 24.14 -6.91
CA LEU A 132 4.08 24.66 -7.46
C LEU A 132 4.40 24.09 -8.86
N GLY A 133 3.67 23.07 -9.32
CA GLY A 133 3.89 22.42 -10.62
C GLY A 133 5.13 21.53 -10.63
N VAL A 134 5.41 20.85 -9.52
CA VAL A 134 6.46 19.84 -9.40
C VAL A 134 5.88 18.47 -9.71
N VAL A 135 6.55 17.71 -10.57
CA VAL A 135 6.21 16.32 -10.88
C VAL A 135 6.46 15.47 -9.63
N TRP A 136 5.48 14.65 -9.23
CA TRP A 136 5.54 13.97 -7.93
C TRP A 136 6.68 12.95 -7.87
N GLU A 137 6.96 12.27 -8.98
CA GLU A 137 8.05 11.30 -9.13
C GLU A 137 9.42 11.95 -8.86
N GLU A 138 9.62 13.21 -9.28
CA GLU A 138 10.85 13.96 -8.97
C GLU A 138 11.00 14.23 -7.47
N PHE A 139 9.89 14.44 -6.77
CA PHE A 139 9.88 14.58 -5.31
C PHE A 139 10.17 13.25 -4.61
N GLU A 140 9.63 12.15 -5.11
CA GLU A 140 9.93 10.80 -4.60
C GLU A 140 11.43 10.48 -4.72
N ASP A 141 12.08 10.88 -5.82
CA ASP A 141 13.53 10.73 -5.96
C ASP A 141 14.33 11.55 -4.93
N VAL A 142 13.86 12.75 -4.56
CA VAL A 142 14.46 13.54 -3.47
C VAL A 142 14.25 12.87 -2.12
N GLU A 143 13.06 12.32 -1.88
CA GLU A 143 12.69 11.58 -0.67
C GLU A 143 13.56 10.32 -0.51
N ASP A 144 13.77 9.58 -1.58
CA ASP A 144 14.60 8.37 -1.60
C ASP A 144 16.09 8.70 -1.49
N SER A 145 16.54 9.79 -2.11
CA SER A 145 17.92 10.28 -1.93
C SER A 145 18.17 10.64 -0.47
N LEU A 146 17.22 11.32 0.19
CA LEU A 146 17.28 11.63 1.60
C LEU A 146 17.22 10.37 2.48
N ALA A 147 16.47 9.34 2.08
CA ALA A 147 16.46 8.05 2.76
C ALA A 147 17.84 7.36 2.67
N SER A 148 18.47 7.37 1.48
CA SER A 148 19.79 6.79 1.21
C SER A 148 20.88 7.48 2.04
N THR A 149 21.16 8.76 1.76
CA THR A 149 21.13 9.79 2.81
C THR A 149 21.39 9.37 4.25
N ILE A 150 20.27 9.35 4.96
CA ILE A 150 20.16 9.05 6.39
C ILE A 150 20.59 7.60 6.67
N THR A 151 20.38 6.65 5.76
CA THR A 151 20.76 5.24 5.95
C THR A 151 22.27 5.05 5.84
N GLU A 152 22.92 5.52 4.77
CA GLU A 152 24.32 5.27 4.44
C GLU A 152 25.29 6.13 5.27
N GLU A 153 25.00 7.42 5.49
CA GLU A 153 25.90 8.32 6.23
C GLU A 153 25.86 8.09 7.75
N VAL A 154 24.78 7.50 8.27
CA VAL A 154 24.61 7.29 9.72
C VAL A 154 24.79 5.81 10.13
N PHE A 155 24.74 4.83 9.21
CA PHE A 155 25.17 3.44 9.44
C PHE A 155 26.68 3.23 9.25
N VAL A 156 27.51 3.87 10.08
CA VAL A 156 28.86 3.36 10.36
C VAL A 156 28.84 2.69 11.73
N GLU A 157 28.62 1.37 11.78
CA GLU A 157 28.60 0.61 13.03
C GLU A 157 29.99 0.65 13.70
N THR A 158 30.21 1.58 14.63
CA THR A 158 31.49 1.68 15.36
C THR A 158 31.62 0.47 16.29
N LYS A 159 32.81 -0.15 16.38
CA LYS A 159 33.07 -1.36 17.23
C LYS A 159 32.52 -1.27 18.66
N HIS A 160 32.49 -0.08 19.26
CA HIS A 160 31.93 0.16 20.59
C HIS A 160 30.39 0.01 20.67
N SER A 161 29.67 0.39 19.62
CA SER A 161 28.20 0.24 19.55
C SER A 161 27.79 -1.24 19.43
N LYS A 162 28.54 -2.02 18.64
CA LYS A 162 28.39 -3.48 18.53
C LYS A 162 28.62 -4.18 19.86
N LEU A 163 29.68 -3.83 20.57
CA LEU A 163 29.99 -4.36 21.91
C LEU A 163 28.93 -3.96 22.96
N ALA A 164 28.39 -2.74 22.89
CA ALA A 164 27.32 -2.30 23.78
C ALA A 164 26.00 -3.04 23.51
N ARG A 165 25.64 -3.25 22.23
CA ARG A 165 24.47 -4.04 21.81
C ARG A 165 24.60 -5.49 22.24
N GLU A 166 25.77 -6.10 22.06
CA GLU A 166 26.07 -7.46 22.51
C GLU A 166 25.98 -7.59 24.03
N LYS A 167 26.48 -6.61 24.79
CA LYS A 167 26.39 -6.59 26.25
C LYS A 167 24.94 -6.45 26.75
N VAL A 168 24.15 -5.59 26.10
CA VAL A 168 22.71 -5.43 26.39
C VAL A 168 21.93 -6.70 26.01
N GLN A 169 22.22 -7.33 24.87
CA GLN A 169 21.61 -8.60 24.47
C GLN A 169 21.99 -9.75 25.41
N ARG A 170 23.25 -9.81 25.87
CA ARG A 170 23.73 -10.80 26.85
C ARG A 170 23.02 -10.63 28.19
N ASN A 171 22.89 -9.39 28.67
CA ASN A 171 22.13 -9.09 29.90
C ASN A 171 20.64 -9.39 29.74
N LYS A 172 20.04 -9.18 28.56
CA LYS A 172 18.64 -9.57 28.27
C LYS A 172 18.47 -11.09 28.25
N LYS A 173 19.39 -11.85 27.66
CA LYS A 173 19.39 -13.32 27.70
C LYS A 173 19.48 -13.83 29.14
N ILE A 174 20.35 -13.24 29.95
CA ILE A 174 20.50 -13.58 31.38
C ILE A 174 19.21 -13.25 32.16
N LYS A 175 18.63 -12.06 31.98
CA LYS A 175 17.35 -11.69 32.65
C LYS A 175 16.18 -12.57 32.22
N ARG A 176 16.11 -12.96 30.94
CA ARG A 176 15.10 -13.89 30.42
C ARG A 176 15.27 -15.28 31.02
N PHE A 177 16.50 -15.77 31.15
CA PHE A 177 16.78 -17.05 31.79
C PHE A 177 16.45 -17.04 33.29
N LEU A 178 16.74 -15.92 33.96
CA LEU A 178 16.40 -15.70 35.38
C LEU A 178 14.88 -15.61 35.61
N LEU A 179 14.13 -14.95 34.72
CA LEU A 179 12.67 -14.89 34.79
C LEU A 179 12.00 -16.24 34.48
N VAL A 180 12.54 -16.99 33.51
CA VAL A 180 12.05 -18.34 33.17
C VAL A 180 12.35 -19.34 34.30
N GLY A 181 13.44 -19.15 35.05
CA GLY A 181 13.73 -19.93 36.26
C GLY A 181 12.85 -19.56 37.47
N ALA A 182 12.26 -18.36 37.49
CA ALA A 182 11.44 -17.87 38.60
C ALA A 182 9.92 -18.08 38.42
N ALA A 183 9.46 -18.45 37.22
CA ALA A 183 8.05 -18.67 36.89
C ALA A 183 7.72 -20.15 36.66
N GLY A 184 8.09 -21.00 37.61
CA GLY A 184 7.42 -22.29 37.79
C GLY A 184 6.02 -22.03 38.35
N SER A 185 5.00 -22.45 37.60
CA SER A 185 3.55 -22.34 37.85
C SER A 185 2.85 -21.03 37.41
N VAL A 186 2.09 -21.20 36.32
CA VAL A 186 0.85 -20.49 35.95
C VAL A 186 0.91 -18.96 35.81
N GLY A 187 1.01 -18.51 34.54
CA GLY A 187 0.39 -17.27 34.06
C GLY A 187 1.20 -15.99 34.19
N GLY A 188 1.95 -15.61 33.15
CA GLY A 188 2.72 -14.36 33.13
C GLY A 188 2.84 -13.71 31.75
N VAL A 189 2.02 -12.69 31.54
CA VAL A 189 2.12 -11.48 30.68
C VAL A 189 3.16 -11.50 29.53
N LEU A 190 2.65 -11.36 28.29
CA LEU A 190 3.43 -11.04 27.09
C LEU A 190 3.98 -9.60 27.20
N ILE A 191 5.27 -9.45 27.50
CA ILE A 191 5.97 -8.17 27.33
C ILE A 191 6.19 -7.96 25.83
N GLY A 192 5.41 -7.03 25.27
CA GLY A 192 5.58 -6.49 23.93
C GLY A 192 6.97 -5.87 23.76
N LEU A 193 7.57 -6.15 22.60
CA LEU A 193 8.87 -5.64 22.18
C LEU A 193 8.81 -4.13 21.89
N THR A 194 8.75 -3.29 22.93
CA THR A 194 8.99 -1.84 22.79
C THR A 194 10.50 -1.58 22.76
N GLY A 195 11.11 -1.86 21.61
CA GLY A 195 12.54 -1.73 21.36
C GLY A 195 12.99 -0.32 20.95
N GLY A 196 12.73 0.69 21.78
CA GLY A 196 13.07 2.10 21.52
C GLY A 196 14.19 2.68 22.39
N LEU A 197 15.14 1.90 22.88
CA LEU A 197 16.17 2.39 23.81
C LEU A 197 17.57 1.87 23.44
N ALA A 198 18.27 2.66 22.62
CA ALA A 198 19.70 3.03 22.74
C ALA A 198 20.23 3.54 21.39
N ALA A 199 20.17 4.83 21.13
CA ALA A 199 21.03 5.45 20.13
C ALA A 199 22.43 5.67 20.77
N PRO A 200 23.53 5.12 20.22
CA PRO A 200 24.88 5.41 20.70
C PRO A 200 25.26 6.84 20.34
N LEU A 201 25.61 7.62 21.36
CA LEU A 201 26.14 8.98 21.25
C LEU A 201 27.64 8.93 20.89
N VAL A 202 28.04 9.08 19.62
CA VAL A 202 29.42 9.49 19.26
C VAL A 202 29.44 10.29 17.95
N ALA A 203 30.02 11.49 18.03
CA ALA A 203 30.27 12.43 16.94
C ALA A 203 31.62 12.17 16.24
N ALA A 204 31.70 12.39 14.92
CA ALA A 204 32.78 13.12 14.20
C ALA A 204 32.86 12.77 12.70
N GLY A 205 32.68 13.78 11.83
CA GLY A 205 33.49 13.95 10.60
C GLY A 205 32.86 13.72 9.22
N ALA A 206 32.63 14.83 8.49
CA ALA A 206 32.70 15.11 7.03
C ALA A 206 32.01 14.16 6.01
N GLY A 207 31.22 14.60 5.01
CA GLY A 207 30.88 15.92 4.51
C GLY A 207 30.44 15.86 3.03
N VAL A 208 29.41 16.65 2.69
CA VAL A 208 28.97 17.18 1.38
C VAL A 208 28.45 16.19 0.33
N LEU A 209 27.13 16.24 0.06
CA LEU A 209 26.54 16.58 -1.26
C LEU A 209 24.99 16.60 -1.17
N ILE A 210 24.44 17.80 -1.28
CA ILE A 210 23.10 18.26 -1.76
C ILE A 210 22.87 19.58 -1.00
N GLY A 211 22.78 20.68 -1.74
CA GLY A 211 22.84 22.06 -1.25
C GLY A 211 22.15 22.28 0.11
N SER A 212 22.96 22.50 1.15
CA SER A 212 22.61 23.12 2.45
C SER A 212 21.60 22.45 3.41
N GLY A 213 21.01 21.30 3.10
CA GLY A 213 20.07 20.59 4.00
C GLY A 213 20.65 19.41 4.79
N ALA A 214 21.61 18.67 4.21
CA ALA A 214 22.11 17.41 4.77
C ALA A 214 23.12 17.57 5.93
N ALA A 215 23.80 18.71 6.04
CA ALA A 215 24.83 18.93 7.09
C ALA A 215 24.27 18.89 8.53
N ALA A 216 22.96 19.13 8.71
CA ALA A 216 22.30 19.01 10.01
C ALA A 216 22.04 17.53 10.40
N LEU A 217 21.91 16.64 9.42
CA LEU A 217 21.62 15.21 9.60
C LEU A 217 22.86 14.40 9.99
N ALA A 218 24.06 14.90 9.75
CA ALA A 218 25.32 14.29 10.22
C ALA A 218 25.61 14.53 11.72
N THR A 219 24.68 15.14 12.47
CA THR A 219 24.83 15.43 13.91
C THR A 219 24.25 14.31 14.78
N THR A 220 24.50 14.33 16.09
CA THR A 220 23.86 13.40 17.05
C THR A 220 22.33 13.40 17.00
N ALA A 221 21.71 14.45 16.46
CA ALA A 221 20.28 14.50 16.16
C ALA A 221 19.88 13.54 15.01
N GLY A 222 20.71 13.39 13.97
CA GLY A 222 20.41 12.49 12.84
C GLY A 222 20.44 11.01 13.20
N ALA A 223 21.29 10.59 14.14
CA ALA A 223 21.26 9.22 14.68
C ALA A 223 19.96 8.89 15.45
N ALA A 224 19.34 9.90 16.08
CA ALA A 224 18.03 9.75 16.71
C ALA A 224 16.90 9.72 15.66
N VAL A 225 17.03 10.50 14.58
CA VAL A 225 16.10 10.47 13.43
C VAL A 225 16.11 9.10 12.75
N LEU A 226 17.27 8.46 12.59
CA LEU A 226 17.40 7.13 11.99
C LEU A 226 16.58 6.05 12.71
N GLY A 227 16.81 5.90 14.02
CA GLY A 227 16.17 4.86 14.82
C GLY A 227 14.68 5.08 15.05
N THR A 228 14.20 6.31 14.88
CA THR A 228 12.77 6.64 14.98
C THR A 228 12.05 6.50 13.65
N THR A 229 12.66 6.91 12.54
CA THR A 229 12.02 6.96 11.21
C THR A 229 11.94 5.58 10.54
N PHE A 230 12.98 4.75 10.65
CA PHE A 230 13.06 3.46 9.95
C PHE A 230 12.72 2.23 10.82
N GLY A 231 12.27 2.45 12.05
CA GLY A 231 11.87 1.38 12.96
C GLY A 231 13.04 0.60 13.56
N VAL A 232 12.77 -0.62 14.03
CA VAL A 232 13.74 -1.41 14.81
C VAL A 232 14.97 -1.74 13.96
N ALA A 233 16.14 -1.20 14.35
CA ALA A 233 17.42 -1.41 13.68
C ALA A 233 17.47 -1.04 12.18
N GLY A 234 16.55 -0.19 11.71
CA GLY A 234 16.46 0.24 10.31
C GLY A 234 15.87 -0.77 9.34
N ALA A 235 15.38 -1.92 9.83
CA ALA A 235 14.85 -3.00 9.00
C ALA A 235 13.36 -2.85 8.63
N GLY A 236 12.66 -1.84 9.18
CA GLY A 236 11.23 -1.66 8.95
C GLY A 236 10.38 -2.88 9.37
N LEU A 237 9.44 -3.28 8.52
CA LEU A 237 8.60 -4.47 8.73
C LEU A 237 9.24 -5.77 8.24
N ALA A 238 10.41 -5.69 7.61
CA ALA A 238 11.05 -6.83 6.98
C ALA A 238 11.28 -7.96 7.99
N GLY A 239 10.75 -9.15 7.67
CA GLY A 239 10.92 -10.34 8.50
C GLY A 239 10.05 -10.35 9.76
N TYR A 240 9.05 -9.47 9.88
CA TYR A 240 8.04 -9.61 10.93
C TYR A 240 7.29 -10.93 10.75
N LYS A 241 7.38 -11.81 11.76
CA LYS A 241 6.70 -13.10 11.76
C LYS A 241 6.08 -13.40 13.11
N MET A 242 4.82 -13.79 13.09
CA MET A 242 4.11 -14.24 14.28
C MET A 242 4.63 -15.61 14.71
N ASN A 243 5.28 -15.67 15.88
CA ASN A 243 5.89 -16.90 16.41
C ASN A 243 4.92 -17.81 17.20
N LYS A 244 3.75 -17.29 17.58
CA LYS A 244 2.70 -18.02 18.31
C LYS A 244 1.34 -17.58 17.80
N ARG A 245 0.43 -18.54 17.66
CA ARG A 245 -0.98 -18.30 17.34
C ARG A 245 -1.57 -17.19 18.22
N VAL A 246 -2.22 -16.22 17.59
CA VAL A 246 -2.99 -15.14 18.25
C VAL A 246 -4.44 -15.29 17.82
N GLY A 247 -5.33 -15.61 18.76
CA GLY A 247 -6.74 -15.86 18.43
C GLY A 247 -6.91 -17.04 17.49
N ALA A 248 -7.70 -16.87 16.42
CA ALA A 248 -7.87 -17.90 15.39
C ALA A 248 -6.71 -17.93 14.38
N ILE A 249 -5.91 -16.87 14.29
CA ILE A 249 -4.88 -16.65 13.27
C ILE A 249 -3.72 -17.63 13.43
N GLU A 250 -3.53 -18.49 12.44
CA GLU A 250 -2.49 -19.52 12.38
C GLU A 250 -1.23 -19.03 11.67
N GLU A 251 -1.37 -18.12 10.71
CA GLU A 251 -0.26 -17.60 9.90
C GLU A 251 -0.37 -16.08 9.72
N PHE A 252 0.72 -15.38 10.05
CA PHE A 252 0.87 -13.94 9.83
C PHE A 252 2.36 -13.60 9.71
N SER A 253 2.78 -13.13 8.54
CA SER A 253 4.12 -12.60 8.31
C SER A 253 4.13 -11.48 7.27
N VAL A 254 5.01 -10.51 7.48
CA VAL A 254 5.27 -9.43 6.52
C VAL A 254 6.55 -9.75 5.76
N GLU A 255 6.43 -9.82 4.44
CA GLU A 255 7.49 -10.20 3.52
C GLU A 255 7.83 -9.00 2.62
N THR A 256 9.09 -8.90 2.21
CA THR A 256 9.61 -7.80 1.41
C THR A 256 9.40 -8.07 -0.07
N LEU A 257 8.77 -7.14 -0.79
CA LEU A 257 8.59 -7.20 -2.26
C LEU A 257 9.71 -6.50 -3.03
N SER A 258 10.37 -5.53 -2.41
CA SER A 258 11.47 -4.78 -3.01
C SER A 258 12.61 -4.58 -2.00
N GLU A 259 13.83 -4.53 -2.53
CA GLU A 259 15.01 -4.14 -1.76
C GLU A 259 15.16 -2.62 -1.80
N GLY A 260 15.38 -1.99 -0.65
CA GLY A 260 15.58 -0.55 -0.54
C GLY A 260 15.05 0.01 0.77
N SER A 261 15.54 1.19 1.15
CA SER A 261 14.96 1.99 2.24
C SER A 261 14.30 3.23 1.65
N SER A 262 13.11 3.57 2.16
CA SER A 262 12.42 4.79 1.75
C SER A 262 11.76 5.49 2.95
N LEU A 263 11.54 6.79 2.86
CA LEU A 263 10.78 7.53 3.89
C LEU A 263 9.28 7.31 3.79
N HIS A 264 8.80 6.55 2.80
CA HIS A 264 7.44 6.05 2.69
C HIS A 264 7.48 4.55 2.36
N CYS A 265 6.54 3.78 2.89
CA CYS A 265 6.43 2.36 2.54
C CYS A 265 5.03 1.98 2.07
N ALA A 266 4.98 0.90 1.28
CA ALA A 266 3.73 0.30 0.84
C ALA A 266 3.56 -1.08 1.48
N LEU A 267 2.37 -1.40 1.97
CA LEU A 267 1.98 -2.75 2.37
C LEU A 267 0.77 -3.19 1.55
N VAL A 268 0.95 -4.30 0.83
CA VAL A 268 -0.10 -4.87 0.00
C VAL A 268 -0.63 -6.18 0.56
N VAL A 269 -1.91 -6.45 0.30
CA VAL A 269 -2.62 -7.59 0.87
C VAL A 269 -3.47 -8.26 -0.22
N SER A 270 -3.10 -9.48 -0.58
CA SER A 270 -3.86 -10.30 -1.52
C SER A 270 -5.14 -10.86 -0.91
N GLY A 271 -6.20 -10.99 -1.71
CA GLY A 271 -7.50 -11.51 -1.25
C GLY A 271 -7.72 -13.01 -1.41
N TRP A 272 -6.96 -13.67 -2.28
CA TRP A 272 -6.93 -15.12 -2.46
C TRP A 272 -5.62 -15.49 -3.17
N ILE A 273 -5.33 -16.80 -3.24
CA ILE A 273 -4.20 -17.34 -4.01
C ILE A 273 -4.74 -18.14 -5.18
N GLU A 274 -4.22 -17.91 -6.39
CA GLU A 274 -4.58 -18.67 -7.59
C GLU A 274 -4.02 -20.09 -7.54
N GLU A 275 -4.77 -21.06 -8.09
CA GLU A 275 -4.43 -22.49 -8.01
C GLU A 275 -3.06 -22.81 -8.64
N ASP A 276 -2.71 -22.13 -9.73
CA ASP A 276 -1.49 -22.39 -10.50
C ASP A 276 -0.22 -21.81 -9.87
N THR A 277 -0.34 -21.13 -8.73
CA THR A 277 0.81 -20.50 -8.05
C THR A 277 1.16 -21.22 -6.75
N SER A 278 2.45 -21.45 -6.51
CA SER A 278 2.88 -22.01 -5.22
C SER A 278 2.55 -21.03 -4.09
N CYS A 279 2.16 -21.54 -2.91
CA CYS A 279 1.86 -20.67 -1.77
C CYS A 279 3.03 -19.77 -1.42
N GLU A 280 4.27 -20.24 -1.54
CA GLU A 280 5.47 -19.46 -1.23
C GLU A 280 5.59 -18.23 -2.13
N GLN A 281 5.31 -18.36 -3.44
CA GLN A 281 5.52 -17.29 -4.40
C GLN A 281 4.27 -16.45 -4.66
N ALA A 282 3.08 -16.94 -4.32
CA ALA A 282 1.80 -16.29 -4.65
C ALA A 282 1.72 -14.80 -4.28
N PHE A 283 2.10 -14.47 -3.06
CA PHE A 283 2.04 -13.11 -2.53
C PHE A 283 3.07 -12.16 -3.16
N GLU A 284 4.18 -12.68 -3.69
CA GLU A 284 5.15 -11.87 -4.43
C GLU A 284 4.75 -11.76 -5.91
N HIS A 285 4.32 -12.88 -6.49
CA HIS A 285 3.96 -13.01 -7.90
C HIS A 285 2.79 -12.11 -8.30
N GLN A 286 1.75 -12.00 -7.47
CA GLN A 286 0.61 -11.13 -7.75
C GLN A 286 1.01 -9.66 -7.81
N TRP A 287 1.96 -9.23 -6.97
CA TRP A 287 2.37 -7.82 -6.84
C TRP A 287 3.66 -7.48 -7.58
N ARG A 288 4.16 -8.36 -8.47
CA ARG A 288 5.46 -8.23 -9.16
C ARG A 288 5.67 -6.92 -9.93
N HIS A 289 4.58 -6.33 -10.43
CA HIS A 289 4.62 -5.08 -11.21
C HIS A 289 4.35 -3.82 -10.37
N LEU A 290 4.11 -3.93 -9.07
CA LEU A 290 3.85 -2.78 -8.21
C LEU A 290 5.08 -1.87 -8.14
N ASN A 291 4.85 -0.57 -8.32
CA ASN A 291 5.87 0.47 -8.20
C ASN A 291 5.35 1.66 -7.41
N LEU A 292 4.72 1.40 -6.25
CA LEU A 292 4.14 2.46 -5.42
C LEU A 292 5.19 3.18 -4.56
N ALA A 293 6.20 2.45 -4.10
CA ALA A 293 7.28 2.97 -3.26
C ALA A 293 8.56 2.16 -3.51
N ARG A 294 9.75 2.67 -3.12
CA ARG A 294 10.97 1.86 -3.15
C ARG A 294 10.97 0.75 -2.09
N GLU A 295 10.28 0.96 -0.97
CA GLU A 295 10.17 -0.03 0.09
C GLU A 295 8.74 -0.59 0.17
N GLN A 296 8.57 -1.84 -0.29
CA GLN A 296 7.27 -2.46 -0.47
C GLN A 296 7.21 -3.81 0.26
N TYR A 297 6.07 -4.09 0.86
CA TYR A 297 5.81 -5.27 1.66
C TYR A 297 4.54 -5.96 1.20
N THR A 298 4.49 -7.29 1.33
CA THR A 298 3.27 -8.07 1.20
C THR A 298 2.93 -8.75 2.52
N LEU A 299 1.64 -8.84 2.84
CA LEU A 299 1.18 -9.58 4.01
C LEU A 299 0.83 -11.01 3.61
N ARG A 300 1.62 -11.97 4.11
CA ARG A 300 1.27 -13.39 4.09
C ARG A 300 0.39 -13.71 5.31
N TYR A 301 -0.81 -14.19 5.05
CA TYR A 301 -1.73 -14.63 6.09
C TYR A 301 -2.57 -15.79 5.60
N GLU A 302 -2.85 -16.74 6.48
CA GLU A 302 -3.83 -17.82 6.27
C GLU A 302 -3.74 -18.50 4.88
N SER A 303 -2.52 -18.72 4.36
CA SER A 303 -2.27 -19.11 2.96
C SER A 303 -3.02 -20.37 2.57
N LYS A 304 -3.13 -21.33 3.49
CA LYS A 304 -3.91 -22.56 3.31
C LYS A 304 -5.38 -22.25 2.97
N TYR A 305 -6.02 -21.37 3.73
CA TYR A 305 -7.43 -21.03 3.53
C TYR A 305 -7.62 -20.16 2.28
N LEU A 306 -6.69 -19.25 1.99
CA LEU A 306 -6.72 -18.42 0.78
C LEU A 306 -6.55 -19.25 -0.50
N MET A 307 -5.74 -20.32 -0.44
CA MET A 307 -5.59 -21.29 -1.54
C MET A 307 -6.85 -22.15 -1.71
N GLU A 308 -7.45 -22.64 -0.62
CA GLU A 308 -8.74 -23.34 -0.67
C GLU A 308 -9.85 -22.45 -1.27
N LEU A 309 -9.82 -21.15 -0.94
CA LEU A 309 -10.74 -20.18 -1.52
C LEU A 309 -10.51 -19.97 -3.01
N GLY A 310 -9.26 -19.79 -3.46
CA GLY A 310 -8.95 -19.63 -4.88
C GLY A 310 -9.44 -20.80 -5.71
N LYS A 311 -9.14 -22.03 -5.28
CA LYS A 311 -9.63 -23.27 -5.91
C LYS A 311 -11.15 -23.33 -5.99
N ALA A 312 -11.84 -22.93 -4.93
CA ALA A 312 -13.30 -22.89 -4.92
C ALA A 312 -13.85 -21.85 -5.91
N MET A 313 -13.20 -20.70 -6.05
CA MET A 313 -13.58 -19.66 -7.01
C MET A 313 -13.35 -20.10 -8.46
N ASP A 314 -12.21 -20.72 -8.75
CA ASP A 314 -11.88 -21.23 -10.09
C ASP A 314 -12.83 -22.36 -10.50
N TYR A 315 -13.13 -23.30 -9.60
CA TYR A 315 -14.11 -24.37 -9.84
C TYR A 315 -15.48 -23.83 -10.26
N ILE A 316 -15.96 -22.79 -9.57
CA ILE A 316 -17.28 -22.21 -9.85
C ILE A 316 -17.25 -21.37 -11.12
N MET A 317 -16.14 -20.68 -11.40
CA MET A 317 -15.99 -19.97 -12.66
C MET A 317 -16.02 -20.94 -13.85
N GLY A 318 -15.29 -22.06 -13.77
CA GLY A 318 -15.34 -23.12 -14.78
C GLY A 318 -16.75 -23.70 -14.96
N PHE A 319 -17.48 -23.88 -13.86
CA PHE A 319 -18.87 -24.30 -13.89
C PHE A 319 -19.79 -23.28 -14.59
N ALA A 320 -19.66 -21.98 -14.27
CA ALA A 320 -20.45 -20.92 -14.88
C ALA A 320 -20.21 -20.81 -16.40
N VAL A 321 -18.95 -20.93 -16.83
CA VAL A 321 -18.58 -20.96 -18.25
C VAL A 321 -19.19 -22.18 -18.94
N SER A 322 -19.09 -23.36 -18.33
CA SER A 322 -19.68 -24.60 -18.88
C SER A 322 -21.20 -24.47 -19.07
N VAL A 323 -21.92 -23.91 -18.09
CA VAL A 323 -23.37 -23.66 -18.21
C VAL A 323 -23.67 -22.63 -19.30
N ALA A 324 -22.89 -21.55 -19.43
CA ALA A 324 -23.09 -20.55 -20.48
C ALA A 324 -22.90 -21.12 -21.90
N ILE A 325 -21.89 -21.99 -22.08
CA ILE A 325 -21.66 -22.71 -23.34
C ILE A 325 -22.85 -23.64 -23.64
N GLN A 326 -23.30 -24.43 -22.65
CA GLN A 326 -24.46 -25.30 -22.81
C GLN A 326 -25.71 -24.52 -23.19
N GLN A 327 -25.97 -23.36 -22.57
CA GLN A 327 -27.11 -22.51 -22.90
C GLN A 327 -27.08 -21.98 -24.34
N THR A 328 -25.89 -21.67 -24.86
CA THR A 328 -25.72 -21.22 -26.26
C THR A 328 -26.01 -22.36 -27.25
N LEU A 329 -25.81 -23.62 -26.84
CA LEU A 329 -26.03 -24.80 -27.67
C LEU A 329 -27.46 -25.36 -27.58
N MET A 330 -28.26 -24.96 -26.58
CA MET A 330 -29.61 -25.50 -26.34
C MET A 330 -30.72 -24.69 -27.02
N GLU A 331 -30.77 -24.70 -28.36
CA GLU A 331 -31.93 -24.21 -29.13
C GLU A 331 -33.06 -25.25 -29.26
N THR A 332 -33.63 -25.73 -28.15
CA THR A 332 -34.86 -26.55 -28.21
C THR A 332 -35.89 -26.09 -27.19
N VAL A 333 -37.17 -26.05 -27.59
CA VAL A 333 -38.29 -25.52 -26.79
C VAL A 333 -38.50 -26.28 -25.47
N LEU A 334 -38.06 -27.55 -25.38
CA LEU A 334 -38.09 -28.34 -24.14
C LEU A 334 -36.93 -27.99 -23.17
N ALA A 335 -35.86 -27.39 -23.67
CA ALA A 335 -34.72 -26.95 -22.85
C ALA A 335 -35.09 -25.78 -21.94
N GLY A 336 -36.07 -24.94 -22.29
CA GLY A 336 -36.49 -23.80 -21.46
C GLY A 336 -37.05 -24.19 -20.09
N LEU A 337 -37.77 -25.31 -19.99
CA LEU A 337 -38.33 -25.82 -18.73
C LEU A 337 -37.29 -26.54 -17.87
N VAL A 338 -36.38 -27.31 -18.49
CA VAL A 338 -35.28 -27.98 -17.80
C VAL A 338 -34.24 -26.96 -17.34
N ALA A 339 -33.91 -25.97 -18.17
CA ALA A 339 -33.01 -24.87 -17.82
C ALA A 339 -33.57 -24.02 -16.67
N ALA A 340 -34.88 -23.79 -16.60
CA ALA A 340 -35.50 -23.02 -15.51
C ALA A 340 -35.29 -23.62 -14.11
N VAL A 341 -35.11 -24.94 -14.00
CA VAL A 341 -34.87 -25.66 -12.72
C VAL A 341 -33.41 -26.09 -12.57
N ALA A 342 -32.71 -26.37 -13.67
CA ALA A 342 -31.30 -26.74 -13.64
C ALA A 342 -30.43 -25.55 -13.22
N TRP A 343 -30.69 -24.33 -13.73
CA TRP A 343 -29.89 -23.15 -13.40
C TRP A 343 -29.89 -22.79 -11.90
N PRO A 344 -31.04 -22.77 -11.18
CA PRO A 344 -31.05 -22.45 -9.75
C PRO A 344 -30.38 -23.54 -8.91
N VAL A 345 -30.58 -24.82 -9.24
CA VAL A 345 -29.96 -25.94 -8.51
C VAL A 345 -28.45 -25.97 -8.73
N ALA A 346 -28.01 -25.81 -9.98
CA ALA A 346 -26.62 -25.68 -10.38
C ALA A 346 -25.89 -24.59 -9.58
N ILE A 347 -26.49 -23.40 -9.47
CA ILE A 347 -25.94 -22.30 -8.65
C ILE A 347 -25.91 -22.64 -7.17
N VAL A 348 -26.99 -23.19 -6.61
CA VAL A 348 -27.06 -23.51 -5.17
C VAL A 348 -26.03 -24.58 -4.81
N SER A 349 -25.83 -25.58 -5.66
CA SER A 349 -24.80 -26.60 -5.48
C SER A 349 -23.40 -26.00 -5.56
N ALA A 350 -23.13 -25.15 -6.55
CA ALA A 350 -21.85 -24.45 -6.67
C ALA A 350 -21.59 -23.52 -5.47
N ALA A 351 -22.61 -22.79 -5.00
CA ALA A 351 -22.54 -21.92 -3.83
C ALA A 351 -22.12 -22.67 -2.56
N SER A 352 -22.66 -23.87 -2.34
CA SER A 352 -22.33 -24.67 -1.16
C SER A 352 -20.83 -25.06 -1.09
N VAL A 353 -20.15 -25.16 -2.24
CA VAL A 353 -18.71 -25.43 -2.32
C VAL A 353 -17.89 -24.20 -1.92
N LEU A 354 -18.38 -22.99 -2.25
CA LEU A 354 -17.72 -21.72 -1.91
C LEU A 354 -18.02 -21.23 -0.49
N ASP A 355 -19.24 -21.46 -0.02
CA ASP A 355 -19.74 -20.85 1.22
C ASP A 355 -18.84 -21.18 2.40
N ASN A 356 -18.34 -22.42 2.49
CA ASN A 356 -17.47 -22.81 3.59
C ASN A 356 -16.08 -22.12 3.54
N PRO A 357 -15.27 -22.25 2.46
CA PRO A 357 -14.00 -21.52 2.33
C PRO A 357 -14.17 -20.00 2.46
N TRP A 358 -15.21 -19.43 1.84
CA TRP A 358 -15.47 -18.00 1.87
C TRP A 358 -15.72 -17.48 3.28
N ASN A 359 -16.64 -18.11 4.02
CA ASN A 359 -16.98 -17.66 5.38
C ASN A 359 -15.81 -17.78 6.35
N VAL A 360 -15.02 -18.85 6.22
CA VAL A 360 -13.80 -19.03 7.02
C VAL A 360 -12.81 -17.89 6.73
N CYS A 361 -12.55 -17.60 5.45
CA CYS A 361 -11.63 -16.53 5.08
C CYS A 361 -12.15 -15.13 5.45
N VAL A 362 -13.46 -14.90 5.35
CA VAL A 362 -14.13 -13.66 5.76
C VAL A 362 -13.96 -13.37 7.25
N ALA A 363 -14.16 -14.38 8.10
CA ALA A 363 -13.98 -14.25 9.54
C ALA A 363 -12.50 -14.03 9.89
N ARG A 364 -11.60 -14.84 9.32
CA ARG A 364 -10.15 -14.74 9.56
C ARG A 364 -9.57 -13.41 9.06
N ALA A 365 -10.02 -12.90 7.92
CA ALA A 365 -9.58 -11.61 7.39
C ALA A 365 -9.88 -10.45 8.36
N ALA A 366 -11.02 -10.50 9.09
CA ALA A 366 -11.33 -9.50 10.10
C ALA A 366 -10.35 -9.57 11.29
N GLU A 367 -10.06 -10.77 11.80
CA GLU A 367 -9.08 -10.96 12.89
C GLU A 367 -7.66 -10.55 12.48
N VAL A 368 -7.24 -10.92 11.27
CA VAL A 368 -5.95 -10.51 10.69
C VAL A 368 -5.85 -8.99 10.57
N GLY A 369 -6.95 -8.33 10.20
CA GLY A 369 -7.04 -6.87 10.19
C GLY A 369 -6.80 -6.25 11.57
N GLU A 370 -7.43 -6.79 12.62
CA GLU A 370 -7.20 -6.34 14.00
C GLU A 370 -5.75 -6.56 14.44
N HIS A 371 -5.12 -7.68 14.06
CA HIS A 371 -3.71 -7.92 14.36
C HIS A 371 -2.79 -6.97 13.60
N LEU A 372 -3.08 -6.69 12.34
CA LEU A 372 -2.35 -5.71 11.53
C LEU A 372 -2.45 -4.31 12.15
N ALA A 373 -3.60 -3.94 12.71
CA ALA A 373 -3.75 -2.67 13.42
C ALA A 373 -2.76 -2.54 14.59
N GLU A 374 -2.65 -3.57 15.42
CA GLU A 374 -1.71 -3.58 16.55
C GLU A 374 -0.25 -3.52 16.07
N LEU A 375 0.09 -4.18 14.96
CA LEU A 375 1.41 -4.08 14.34
C LEU A 375 1.72 -2.64 13.87
N LEU A 376 0.78 -1.98 13.20
CA LEU A 376 0.99 -0.62 12.68
C LEU A 376 1.01 0.42 13.80
N LEU A 377 0.13 0.28 14.82
CA LEU A 377 0.11 1.12 16.02
C LEU A 377 1.41 1.01 16.83
N SER A 378 2.04 -0.17 16.84
CA SER A 378 3.35 -0.36 17.47
C SER A 378 4.50 0.39 16.75
N ARG A 379 4.23 1.02 15.59
CA ARG A 379 5.20 1.71 14.74
C ARG A 379 6.40 0.80 14.41
N SER A 380 6.15 -0.47 14.15
CA SER A 380 7.21 -1.44 13.79
C SER A 380 7.94 -1.04 12.49
N HIS A 381 7.23 -0.39 11.55
CA HIS A 381 7.79 0.21 10.33
C HIS A 381 8.54 1.54 10.57
N GLY A 382 8.59 2.04 11.81
CA GLY A 382 9.09 3.37 12.15
C GLY A 382 8.04 4.46 12.11
N LYS A 383 8.47 5.70 12.40
CA LYS A 383 7.65 6.92 12.38
C LYS A 383 7.67 7.55 10.98
N ARG A 384 7.25 6.76 10.00
CA ARG A 384 7.13 7.15 8.60
C ARG A 384 5.77 6.76 8.05
N PRO A 385 5.30 7.37 6.96
CA PRO A 385 4.01 7.06 6.36
C PRO A 385 4.00 5.67 5.74
N ILE A 386 2.86 4.98 5.84
CA ILE A 386 2.61 3.71 5.13
C ILE A 386 1.32 3.81 4.31
N SER A 387 1.35 3.34 3.07
CA SER A 387 0.16 3.20 2.22
C SER A 387 -0.28 1.74 2.11
N LEU A 388 -1.58 1.50 2.10
CA LEU A 388 -2.16 0.16 2.12
C LEU A 388 -2.94 -0.11 0.83
N ILE A 389 -2.64 -1.23 0.15
CA ILE A 389 -3.43 -1.69 -1.01
C ILE A 389 -3.91 -3.10 -0.74
N GLY A 390 -5.18 -3.36 -0.99
CA GLY A 390 -5.66 -4.74 -0.99
C GLY A 390 -6.78 -4.93 -1.98
N PHE A 391 -6.88 -6.15 -2.49
CA PHE A 391 -8.03 -6.57 -3.27
C PHE A 391 -8.81 -7.65 -2.54
N SER A 392 -10.13 -7.70 -2.75
CA SER A 392 -11.04 -8.68 -2.16
C SER A 392 -10.85 -8.85 -0.65
N LEU A 393 -10.63 -10.07 -0.13
CA LEU A 393 -10.44 -10.28 1.30
C LEU A 393 -9.20 -9.57 1.87
N GLY A 394 -8.20 -9.25 1.06
CA GLY A 394 -7.08 -8.42 1.48
C GLY A 394 -7.50 -6.97 1.70
N ALA A 395 -8.42 -6.46 0.86
CA ALA A 395 -9.08 -5.18 1.12
C ALA A 395 -9.90 -5.21 2.42
N ARG A 396 -10.53 -6.36 2.73
CA ARG A 396 -11.26 -6.58 3.99
C ARG A 396 -10.33 -6.59 5.21
N VAL A 397 -9.14 -7.20 5.11
CA VAL A 397 -8.10 -7.11 6.15
C VAL A 397 -7.78 -5.64 6.46
N ILE A 398 -7.51 -4.84 5.43
CA ILE A 398 -7.19 -3.42 5.59
C ILE A 398 -8.38 -2.65 6.18
N TYR A 399 -9.60 -2.90 5.70
CA TYR A 399 -10.81 -2.25 6.23
C TYR A 399 -10.99 -2.48 7.73
N HIS A 400 -10.84 -3.73 8.19
CA HIS A 400 -10.93 -4.06 9.62
C HIS A 400 -9.73 -3.54 10.43
N CYS A 401 -8.54 -3.49 9.84
CA CYS A 401 -7.38 -2.84 10.42
C CYS A 401 -7.66 -1.36 10.73
N LEU A 402 -8.16 -0.62 9.76
CA LEU A 402 -8.47 0.81 9.93
C LEU A 402 -9.61 1.04 10.94
N LEU A 403 -10.65 0.19 10.94
CA LEU A 403 -11.69 0.26 11.96
C LEU A 403 -11.14 0.03 13.37
N ALA A 404 -10.22 -0.92 13.54
CA ALA A 404 -9.56 -1.15 14.83
C ALA A 404 -8.68 0.04 15.23
N MET A 405 -7.91 0.60 14.30
CA MET A 405 -7.08 1.79 14.51
C MET A 405 -7.91 3.03 14.88
N SER A 406 -9.09 3.22 14.26
CA SER A 406 -9.96 4.38 14.51
C SER A 406 -10.46 4.49 15.96
N LYS A 407 -10.40 3.38 16.72
CA LYS A 407 -10.76 3.32 18.14
C LYS A 407 -9.60 3.71 19.06
N ARG A 408 -8.41 3.97 18.51
CA ARG A 408 -7.17 4.28 19.24
C ARG A 408 -6.75 5.71 18.95
N SER A 409 -6.39 6.47 19.99
CA SER A 409 -5.96 7.87 19.87
C SER A 409 -4.61 8.04 19.15
N GLU A 410 -3.78 7.00 19.14
CA GLU A 410 -2.42 7.00 18.59
C GLU A 410 -2.37 6.64 17.09
N SER A 411 -3.53 6.54 16.43
CA SER A 411 -3.66 6.09 15.05
C SER A 411 -3.31 7.16 14.00
N ALA A 412 -3.39 8.44 14.38
CA ALA A 412 -3.16 9.55 13.46
C ALA A 412 -1.72 9.57 12.93
N GLY A 413 -1.58 9.85 11.62
CA GLY A 413 -0.27 10.05 10.99
C GLY A 413 0.52 8.77 10.75
N ILE A 414 -0.13 7.62 10.76
CA ILE A 414 0.45 6.33 10.32
C ILE A 414 0.15 6.12 8.84
N ILE A 415 -1.14 6.12 8.49
CA ILE A 415 -1.61 5.73 7.17
C ILE A 415 -1.68 6.94 6.25
N GLU A 416 -1.04 6.85 5.08
CA GLU A 416 -1.10 7.87 4.03
C GLU A 416 -2.29 7.66 3.10
N ASP A 417 -2.19 6.71 2.18
CA ASP A 417 -3.25 6.36 1.22
C ASP A 417 -3.74 4.92 1.48
N VAL A 418 -5.02 4.67 1.20
CA VAL A 418 -5.65 3.34 1.27
C VAL A 418 -6.36 3.07 -0.04
N ILE A 419 -6.10 1.93 -0.67
CA ILE A 419 -6.75 1.50 -1.91
C ILE A 419 -7.39 0.13 -1.68
N LEU A 420 -8.72 0.09 -1.73
CA LEU A 420 -9.55 -1.10 -1.54
C LEU A 420 -10.19 -1.48 -2.88
N LEU A 421 -9.79 -2.63 -3.43
CA LEU A 421 -10.25 -3.12 -4.74
C LEU A 421 -11.23 -4.29 -4.54
N GLY A 422 -12.43 -4.23 -5.12
CA GLY A 422 -13.40 -5.32 -5.03
C GLY A 422 -13.76 -5.72 -3.60
N ALA A 423 -13.78 -4.75 -2.67
CA ALA A 423 -13.79 -5.04 -1.24
C ALA A 423 -15.13 -5.65 -0.76
N PRO A 424 -15.13 -6.87 -0.17
CA PRO A 424 -16.28 -7.51 0.43
C PRO A 424 -16.53 -6.94 1.83
N VAL A 425 -16.86 -5.65 1.89
CA VAL A 425 -17.11 -4.89 3.12
C VAL A 425 -18.35 -4.01 2.98
N SER A 426 -18.89 -3.57 4.11
CA SER A 426 -20.02 -2.66 4.16
C SER A 426 -19.69 -1.33 3.48
N ALA A 427 -20.58 -0.84 2.61
CA ALA A 427 -20.51 0.51 2.05
C ALA A 427 -21.16 1.57 2.95
N SER A 428 -21.22 1.32 4.26
CA SER A 428 -21.81 2.24 5.25
C SER A 428 -21.03 3.56 5.31
N PRO A 429 -21.67 4.72 5.03
CA PRO A 429 -20.99 6.02 5.04
C PRO A 429 -20.31 6.30 6.39
N LYS A 430 -20.98 5.94 7.49
CA LYS A 430 -20.45 6.13 8.86
C LYS A 430 -19.15 5.36 9.09
N GLN A 431 -19.05 4.13 8.61
CA GLN A 431 -17.84 3.34 8.82
C GLN A 431 -16.70 3.88 7.95
N TRP A 432 -16.97 4.28 6.71
CA TRP A 432 -15.98 4.90 5.84
C TRP A 432 -15.51 6.27 6.36
N GLU A 433 -16.39 7.05 6.99
CA GLU A 433 -15.99 8.26 7.73
C GLU A 433 -15.04 7.95 8.89
N GLN A 434 -15.23 6.83 9.61
CA GLN A 434 -14.29 6.38 10.64
C GLN A 434 -12.92 5.99 10.07
N LEU A 435 -12.87 5.40 8.87
CA LEU A 435 -11.61 5.12 8.19
C LEU A 435 -10.85 6.43 7.90
N CYS A 436 -11.56 7.48 7.45
CA CYS A 436 -10.97 8.78 7.11
C CYS A 436 -10.35 9.54 8.29
N THR A 437 -10.65 9.17 9.55
CA THR A 437 -10.01 9.76 10.73
C THR A 437 -8.59 9.21 10.95
N VAL A 438 -8.32 8.00 10.46
CA VAL A 438 -7.00 7.34 10.54
C VAL A 438 -6.12 7.71 9.34
N VAL A 439 -6.74 7.79 8.15
CA VAL A 439 -6.03 7.99 6.88
C VAL A 439 -5.73 9.47 6.65
N GLY A 440 -4.46 9.80 6.41
CA GLY A 440 -4.00 11.17 6.14
C GLY A 440 -4.45 11.69 4.78
N GLY A 441 -4.34 10.84 3.75
CA GLY A 441 -4.61 11.14 2.35
C GLY A 441 -5.91 10.51 1.85
N ARG A 442 -5.83 9.77 0.75
CA ARG A 442 -6.96 9.26 -0.02
C ARG A 442 -7.40 7.88 0.47
N VAL A 443 -8.70 7.64 0.43
CA VAL A 443 -9.34 6.33 0.62
C VAL A 443 -10.05 5.97 -0.68
N ILE A 444 -9.46 5.09 -1.47
CA ILE A 444 -9.96 4.68 -2.78
C ILE A 444 -10.81 3.42 -2.64
N ASN A 445 -12.03 3.47 -3.17
CA ASN A 445 -12.88 2.31 -3.41
C ASN A 445 -12.89 2.01 -4.92
N GLY A 446 -12.15 0.98 -5.34
CA GLY A 446 -12.23 0.41 -6.67
C GLY A 446 -13.30 -0.65 -6.71
N TYR A 447 -14.38 -0.44 -7.47
CA TYR A 447 -15.54 -1.33 -7.50
C TYR A 447 -15.91 -1.76 -8.91
N CYS A 448 -16.63 -2.88 -9.01
CA CYS A 448 -17.15 -3.40 -10.28
C CYS A 448 -18.63 -3.71 -10.16
N GLU A 449 -19.46 -3.04 -10.95
CA GLU A 449 -20.93 -3.18 -10.93
C GLU A 449 -21.41 -4.52 -11.51
N THR A 450 -20.59 -5.11 -12.38
CA THR A 450 -20.84 -6.40 -13.04
C THR A 450 -20.19 -7.58 -12.32
N ASP A 451 -19.62 -7.37 -11.13
CA ASP A 451 -19.02 -8.46 -10.34
C ASP A 451 -20.09 -9.44 -9.87
N TRP A 452 -20.28 -10.49 -10.67
CA TRP A 452 -21.32 -11.47 -10.47
C TRP A 452 -21.08 -12.30 -9.20
N LEU A 453 -19.83 -12.64 -8.91
CA LEU A 453 -19.45 -13.51 -7.81
C LEU A 453 -19.71 -12.83 -6.46
N LEU A 454 -19.21 -11.60 -6.31
CA LEU A 454 -19.39 -10.85 -5.08
C LEU A 454 -20.87 -10.53 -4.83
N ARG A 455 -21.60 -10.17 -5.90
CA ARG A 455 -23.05 -9.92 -5.83
C ARG A 455 -23.83 -11.18 -5.47
N PHE A 456 -23.43 -12.33 -6.00
CA PHE A 456 -24.06 -13.62 -5.71
C PHE A 456 -23.86 -14.00 -4.23
N LEU A 457 -22.61 -14.05 -3.76
CA LEU A 457 -22.25 -14.42 -2.39
C LEU A 457 -22.95 -13.57 -1.34
N TYR A 458 -23.09 -12.27 -1.57
CA TYR A 458 -23.74 -11.40 -0.59
C TYR A 458 -25.25 -11.36 -0.71
N ARG A 459 -25.82 -11.61 -1.90
CA ARG A 459 -27.27 -11.71 -2.06
C ARG A 459 -27.83 -12.91 -1.29
N THR A 460 -27.08 -14.00 -1.23
CA THR A 460 -27.45 -15.21 -0.47
C THR A 460 -27.17 -15.05 1.04
N MET A 461 -26.19 -14.23 1.43
CA MET A 461 -25.69 -14.19 2.81
C MET A 461 -26.05 -12.95 3.64
N SER A 462 -26.53 -11.83 3.06
CA SER A 462 -26.84 -10.62 3.83
C SER A 462 -27.84 -9.70 3.12
N VAL A 463 -29.12 -9.76 3.50
CA VAL A 463 -30.23 -9.00 2.90
C VAL A 463 -30.16 -7.47 3.15
N GLN A 464 -29.22 -6.98 3.98
CA GLN A 464 -29.30 -5.62 4.57
C GLN A 464 -28.14 -4.66 4.26
N PHE A 465 -27.07 -5.05 3.55
CA PHE A 465 -25.92 -4.16 3.31
C PHE A 465 -25.54 -4.07 1.83
N THR A 466 -25.34 -2.85 1.36
CA THR A 466 -24.63 -2.56 0.10
C THR A 466 -23.13 -2.85 0.29
N ILE A 467 -22.52 -3.52 -0.68
CA ILE A 467 -21.11 -3.95 -0.61
C ILE A 467 -20.26 -2.96 -1.39
N ALA A 468 -19.18 -2.48 -0.78
CA ALA A 468 -18.31 -1.47 -1.39
C ALA A 468 -17.64 -1.96 -2.70
N GLY A 469 -17.32 -3.25 -2.81
CA GLY A 469 -16.74 -3.82 -4.02
C GLY A 469 -17.67 -3.90 -5.24
N THR A 470 -18.99 -3.72 -5.05
CA THR A 470 -19.99 -3.82 -6.14
C THR A 470 -20.61 -2.48 -6.55
N GLY A 471 -20.30 -1.41 -5.82
CA GLY A 471 -20.92 -0.11 -6.05
C GLY A 471 -20.21 1.00 -5.28
N PRO A 472 -20.49 2.27 -5.61
CA PRO A 472 -19.86 3.39 -4.95
C PRO A 472 -20.32 3.49 -3.49
N VAL A 473 -19.41 3.90 -2.62
CA VAL A 473 -19.74 4.33 -1.26
C VAL A 473 -20.34 5.73 -1.36
N VAL A 474 -21.52 5.95 -0.78
CA VAL A 474 -22.12 7.30 -0.73
C VAL A 474 -21.48 8.06 0.43
N HIS A 475 -20.79 9.17 0.16
CA HIS A 475 -20.06 9.92 1.19
C HIS A 475 -20.15 11.43 0.98
N LYS A 476 -19.85 12.18 2.04
CA LYS A 476 -19.58 13.63 1.99
C LYS A 476 -18.11 13.97 2.19
N ASN A 477 -17.31 13.02 2.69
CA ASN A 477 -15.91 13.24 3.00
C ASN A 477 -15.07 13.34 1.71
N ARG A 478 -14.26 14.39 1.58
CA ARG A 478 -13.39 14.64 0.40
C ARG A 478 -12.25 13.63 0.21
N LYS A 479 -11.92 12.84 1.25
CA LYS A 479 -10.85 11.84 1.18
C LYS A 479 -11.28 10.57 0.46
N ILE A 480 -12.58 10.32 0.30
CA ILE A 480 -13.07 9.09 -0.32
C ILE A 480 -13.19 9.29 -1.83
N PHE A 481 -12.63 8.36 -2.61
CA PHE A 481 -12.69 8.37 -4.06
C PHE A 481 -13.23 7.04 -4.55
N ASN A 482 -14.31 7.07 -5.33
CA ASN A 482 -14.90 5.89 -5.92
C ASN A 482 -14.46 5.75 -7.38
N TYR A 483 -13.85 4.63 -7.75
CA TYR A 483 -13.42 4.31 -9.11
C TYR A 483 -14.22 3.11 -9.63
N ASN A 484 -14.97 3.31 -10.71
CA ASN A 484 -15.67 2.22 -11.39
C ASN A 484 -14.70 1.51 -12.35
N LEU A 485 -14.39 0.26 -12.04
CA LEU A 485 -13.44 -0.59 -12.76
C LEU A 485 -14.12 -1.57 -13.72
N SER A 486 -15.44 -1.49 -13.93
CA SER A 486 -16.19 -2.42 -14.80
C SER A 486 -15.76 -2.45 -16.28
N HIS A 487 -14.96 -1.47 -16.71
CA HIS A 487 -14.36 -1.47 -18.04
C HIS A 487 -13.19 -2.48 -18.14
N ILE A 488 -12.43 -2.69 -17.07
CA ILE A 488 -11.28 -3.61 -16.97
C ILE A 488 -11.70 -4.95 -16.36
N VAL A 489 -12.41 -4.88 -15.23
CA VAL A 489 -12.86 -6.01 -14.42
C VAL A 489 -14.25 -6.45 -14.90
N LYS A 490 -14.37 -7.70 -15.37
CA LYS A 490 -15.64 -8.32 -15.78
C LYS A 490 -16.16 -9.30 -14.75
N GLY A 491 -15.26 -9.89 -13.95
CA GLY A 491 -15.60 -10.72 -12.79
C GLY A 491 -14.57 -10.58 -11.68
N HIS A 492 -14.88 -11.10 -10.49
CA HIS A 492 -14.03 -10.92 -9.30
C HIS A 492 -12.58 -11.38 -9.49
N LEU A 493 -12.36 -12.47 -10.24
CA LEU A 493 -11.02 -13.01 -10.50
C LEU A 493 -10.12 -12.05 -11.28
N ASP A 494 -10.70 -11.13 -12.06
CA ASP A 494 -9.94 -10.15 -12.86
C ASP A 494 -9.18 -9.15 -11.99
N TYR A 495 -9.54 -8.95 -10.71
CA TYR A 495 -8.76 -8.09 -9.82
C TYR A 495 -7.33 -8.60 -9.62
N SER A 496 -7.13 -9.92 -9.60
CA SER A 496 -5.80 -10.54 -9.49
C SER A 496 -5.14 -10.64 -10.87
N ARG A 497 -5.86 -11.18 -11.86
CA ARG A 497 -5.33 -11.41 -13.23
C ARG A 497 -4.96 -10.12 -13.97
N LYS A 498 -5.70 -9.03 -13.78
CA LYS A 498 -5.47 -7.72 -14.42
C LYS A 498 -4.99 -6.67 -13.43
N LEU A 499 -4.32 -7.09 -12.35
CA LEU A 499 -3.97 -6.20 -11.26
C LEU A 499 -3.17 -4.98 -11.72
N SER A 500 -2.22 -5.14 -12.65
CA SER A 500 -1.46 -4.01 -13.21
C SER A 500 -2.33 -2.95 -13.88
N GLU A 501 -3.32 -3.36 -14.68
CA GLU A 501 -4.26 -2.44 -15.34
C GLU A 501 -5.17 -1.76 -14.31
N VAL A 502 -5.65 -2.52 -13.33
CA VAL A 502 -6.48 -2.01 -12.24
C VAL A 502 -5.73 -0.97 -11.41
N LEU A 503 -4.48 -1.24 -11.05
CA LEU A 503 -3.61 -0.32 -10.31
C LEU A 503 -3.38 0.97 -11.09
N ALA A 504 -3.04 0.87 -12.37
CA ALA A 504 -2.88 2.04 -13.24
C ALA A 504 -4.17 2.87 -13.33
N ALA A 505 -5.33 2.23 -13.45
CA ALA A 505 -6.63 2.91 -13.54
C ALA A 505 -7.03 3.68 -12.28
N VAL A 506 -6.55 3.27 -11.10
CA VAL A 506 -6.75 4.00 -9.83
C VAL A 506 -5.60 4.96 -9.50
N GLY A 507 -4.66 5.16 -10.43
CA GLY A 507 -3.54 6.08 -10.28
C GLY A 507 -2.41 5.58 -9.38
N VAL A 508 -2.18 4.26 -9.36
CA VAL A 508 -1.00 3.64 -8.74
C VAL A 508 0.03 3.33 -9.82
N SER A 509 1.27 3.76 -9.60
CA SER A 509 2.39 3.49 -10.49
C SER A 509 2.72 2.00 -10.57
N VAL A 510 2.90 1.52 -11.80
CA VAL A 510 3.28 0.13 -12.12
C VAL A 510 4.52 0.13 -12.99
N LYS A 511 5.38 -0.87 -12.84
CA LYS A 511 6.56 -1.05 -13.69
C LYS A 511 6.10 -1.24 -15.14
N GLN A 512 6.72 -0.50 -16.08
CA GLN A 512 6.38 -0.62 -17.49
C GLN A 512 6.56 -2.06 -17.97
N PHE A 513 5.57 -2.53 -18.72
CA PHE A 513 5.62 -3.79 -19.44
C PHE A 513 6.75 -3.68 -20.48
N SER A 514 7.93 -4.19 -20.16
CA SER A 514 8.91 -4.51 -21.20
C SER A 514 8.47 -5.87 -21.74
N PRO A 515 8.08 -6.00 -23.02
CA PRO A 515 7.84 -7.30 -23.63
C PRO A 515 9.20 -7.97 -23.83
N ASP A 516 9.84 -8.37 -22.74
CA ASP A 516 10.96 -9.29 -22.81
C ASP A 516 10.39 -10.62 -23.26
N LEU A 517 10.94 -11.14 -24.35
CA LEU A 517 10.66 -12.45 -24.93
C LEU A 517 11.21 -13.57 -24.00
N SER A 518 10.84 -13.56 -22.73
CA SER A 518 11.07 -14.67 -21.82
C SER A 518 9.96 -15.71 -21.99
N GLY A 519 10.31 -17.00 -21.85
CA GLY A 519 9.42 -18.14 -22.13
C GLY A 519 8.16 -18.23 -21.26
N GLU A 520 7.98 -17.31 -20.30
CA GLU A 520 6.78 -17.20 -19.45
C GLU A 520 5.62 -16.54 -20.21
N ASN A 521 5.91 -15.53 -21.04
CA ASN A 521 4.92 -14.91 -21.93
C ASN A 521 4.39 -15.91 -22.97
N PHE A 522 5.22 -16.88 -23.37
CA PHE A 522 4.76 -17.97 -24.23
C PHE A 522 3.79 -18.89 -23.49
N ARG A 523 3.93 -19.11 -22.18
CA ARG A 523 3.02 -19.97 -21.42
C ARG A 523 1.70 -19.28 -21.08
N GLU A 524 1.72 -17.98 -20.80
CA GLU A 524 0.52 -17.17 -20.55
C GLU A 524 -0.28 -16.98 -21.86
N ALA A 525 0.41 -16.61 -22.96
CA ALA A 525 -0.22 -16.52 -24.28
C ALA A 525 -0.65 -17.89 -24.84
N VAL A 526 0.12 -18.96 -24.56
CA VAL A 526 -0.32 -20.33 -24.89
C VAL A 526 -1.48 -20.73 -24.01
N GLY A 527 -1.54 -20.39 -22.72
CA GLY A 527 -2.69 -20.65 -21.85
C GLY A 527 -3.95 -19.97 -22.37
N GLU A 528 -3.88 -18.67 -22.69
CA GLU A 528 -4.98 -17.93 -23.29
C GLU A 528 -5.38 -18.49 -24.67
N ALA A 529 -4.42 -18.91 -25.49
CA ALA A 529 -4.69 -19.54 -26.78
C ALA A 529 -5.25 -20.97 -26.65
N GLN A 530 -4.81 -21.74 -25.66
CA GLN A 530 -5.28 -23.10 -25.37
C GLN A 530 -6.72 -23.05 -24.86
N ASP A 531 -7.05 -22.08 -23.99
CA ASP A 531 -8.41 -21.82 -23.54
C ASP A 531 -9.30 -21.39 -24.72
N ALA A 532 -8.81 -20.54 -25.61
CA ALA A 532 -9.53 -20.16 -26.83
C ALA A 532 -9.72 -21.32 -27.83
N LEU A 533 -8.76 -22.24 -27.93
CA LEU A 533 -8.83 -23.43 -28.79
C LEU A 533 -9.72 -24.52 -28.21
N THR A 534 -9.77 -24.66 -26.88
CA THR A 534 -10.68 -25.59 -26.19
C THR A 534 -12.14 -25.13 -26.31
N ILE A 535 -12.38 -23.81 -26.46
CA ILE A 535 -13.70 -23.23 -26.76
C ILE A 535 -14.18 -23.53 -28.19
N THR A 536 -13.29 -23.88 -29.13
CA THR A 536 -13.63 -24.01 -30.57
C THR A 536 -13.76 -25.44 -31.10
N VAL A 537 -13.44 -26.48 -30.31
CA VAL A 537 -13.61 -27.88 -30.73
C VAL A 537 -14.63 -28.60 -29.83
N PRO A 538 -15.83 -28.95 -30.33
CA PRO A 538 -16.74 -29.81 -29.59
C PRO A 538 -16.19 -31.25 -29.60
N GLU A 539 -15.94 -31.83 -28.44
CA GLU A 539 -15.72 -33.28 -28.32
C GLU A 539 -17.00 -34.01 -28.75
N HIS A 540 -16.95 -34.65 -29.92
CA HIS A 540 -17.97 -35.59 -30.35
C HIS A 540 -17.52 -37.01 -29.98
N ASP A 541 -18.24 -37.59 -29.03
CA ASP A 541 -18.15 -38.97 -28.57
C ASP A 541 -18.09 -39.98 -29.74
N LYS A 542 -17.12 -40.91 -29.72
CA LYS A 542 -17.18 -42.17 -30.49
C LYS A 542 -16.57 -43.33 -29.73
N ASN A 543 -17.45 -44.10 -29.09
CA ASN A 543 -17.29 -45.54 -28.92
C ASN A 543 -17.30 -46.23 -30.30
N GLY A 544 -16.32 -47.08 -30.58
CA GLY A 544 -16.36 -48.01 -31.72
C GLY A 544 -15.01 -48.39 -32.33
N THR A 545 -14.41 -49.43 -31.76
CA THR A 545 -13.61 -50.51 -32.39
C THR A 545 -12.59 -50.23 -33.52
N THR A 546 -11.48 -50.98 -33.39
CA THR A 546 -10.52 -51.50 -34.40
C THR A 546 -9.23 -50.72 -34.72
N GLN A 547 -8.16 -51.54 -34.74
CA GLN A 547 -6.75 -51.28 -34.93
C GLN A 547 -6.36 -50.75 -36.32
N ASN A 548 -5.13 -50.21 -36.36
CA ASN A 548 -4.26 -49.93 -37.50
C ASN A 548 -4.41 -48.57 -38.19
N GLY A 549 -3.45 -47.67 -37.92
CA GLY A 549 -3.27 -46.45 -38.71
C GLY A 549 -2.36 -45.40 -38.09
N THR A 550 -1.19 -45.76 -37.54
CA THR A 550 -0.24 -44.78 -36.98
C THR A 550 0.99 -44.50 -37.85
N ASP A 551 1.04 -44.99 -39.09
CA ASP A 551 2.20 -44.80 -39.99
C ASP A 551 1.94 -43.84 -41.17
N ALA A 552 0.68 -43.42 -41.40
CA ALA A 552 0.34 -42.57 -42.55
C ALA A 552 0.35 -41.07 -42.26
N ASP A 553 0.14 -40.66 -41.00
CA ASP A 553 0.09 -39.23 -40.63
C ASP A 553 1.47 -38.63 -40.33
N LEU A 554 2.47 -39.47 -40.00
CA LEU A 554 3.86 -39.03 -39.80
C LEU A 554 4.56 -38.67 -41.14
N GLN A 555 4.20 -39.32 -42.25
CA GLN A 555 4.74 -38.98 -43.57
C GLN A 555 4.20 -37.66 -44.14
N LYS A 556 2.98 -37.27 -43.76
CA LYS A 556 2.38 -36.00 -44.20
C LYS A 556 2.97 -34.77 -43.49
N ILE A 557 3.48 -34.94 -42.28
CA ILE A 557 4.09 -33.86 -41.50
C ILE A 557 5.53 -33.59 -41.99
N GLU A 558 6.27 -34.61 -42.44
CA GLU A 558 7.59 -34.44 -43.05
C GLU A 558 7.54 -33.78 -44.44
N GLU A 559 6.49 -34.02 -45.25
CA GLU A 559 6.36 -33.38 -46.58
C GLU A 559 6.04 -31.88 -46.51
N ILE A 560 5.40 -31.41 -45.43
CA ILE A 560 5.08 -29.98 -45.24
C ILE A 560 6.31 -29.22 -44.75
N SER A 561 7.19 -29.85 -43.95
CA SER A 561 8.41 -29.20 -43.44
C SER A 561 9.49 -28.99 -44.51
N ILE A 562 9.47 -29.75 -45.61
CA ILE A 562 10.47 -29.62 -46.70
C ILE A 562 10.08 -28.52 -47.71
N LYS A 563 8.80 -28.14 -47.83
CA LYS A 563 8.37 -27.10 -48.80
C LYS A 563 8.61 -25.65 -48.35
N ASP A 564 8.73 -25.39 -47.05
CA ASP A 564 8.97 -24.03 -46.55
C ASP A 564 10.45 -23.63 -46.52
N LYS A 565 11.38 -24.57 -46.77
CA LYS A 565 12.83 -24.29 -46.84
C LYS A 565 13.35 -23.92 -48.24
N GLU A 566 12.53 -24.00 -49.29
CA GLU A 566 12.94 -23.61 -50.66
C GLU A 566 12.39 -22.26 -51.15
N SER A 567 11.61 -21.51 -50.34
CA SER A 567 11.09 -20.19 -50.73
C SER A 567 11.90 -18.98 -50.25
N THR A 568 13.07 -19.20 -49.63
CA THR A 568 14.01 -18.12 -49.29
C THR A 568 15.43 -18.44 -49.77
N LYS A 569 15.65 -18.24 -51.07
CA LYS A 569 16.95 -17.90 -51.65
C LYS A 569 16.77 -16.96 -52.83
#